data_AF-A0A7Y6ZIM5-F1
#
_entry.id   AF-A0A7Y6ZIM5-F1
#
_cell.length_a   1.000
_cell.length_b   1.000
_cell.length_c   1.000
_cell.angle_alpha   90.00
_cell.angle_beta   90.00
_cell.angle_gamma   90.00
#
_symmetry.space_group_name_H-M   'P 1'
#
loop_
_entity.id
_entity.type
_entity.pdbx_description
1 polymer ?
#
loop_
_entity_poly.entity_id
_entity_poly.type
_entity_poly.pdbx_seq_one_letter_code
_entity_poly.pdbx_strand_id
1 'polypeptide(L)'
;PSPLPELVEYMKEKDYRFTSVGAEGRYGKVNLLFTVMKRESLQSFIDKVKSIDEKAFYTIESVKRISEDDLNVMEDKPRFRAWLGRKARI
;
A
#
# COMPACT_ATOMS: atom_id res chain seq x y z
N PRO A 1 -1.58 1.69 18.70
CA PRO A 1 -1.37 0.41 18.00
C PRO A 1 -0.08 0.45 17.17
N SER A 2 0.78 -0.55 17.32
CA SER A 2 1.92 -0.70 16.41
C SER A 2 1.40 -1.01 15.00
N PRO A 3 2.01 -0.47 13.93
CA PRO A 3 1.79 -0.98 12.57
C PRO A 3 2.06 -2.49 12.56
N LEU A 4 1.36 -3.24 11.71
CA LEU A 4 1.69 -4.65 11.43
C LEU A 4 2.93 -4.65 10.54
N PRO A 5 4.16 -4.81 11.07
CA PRO A 5 5.38 -4.51 10.32
C PRO A 5 5.54 -5.49 9.16
N GLU A 6 5.18 -6.76 9.38
CA GLU A 6 5.21 -7.80 8.35
C GLU A 6 4.29 -7.47 7.15
N LEU A 7 3.07 -6.97 7.42
CA LEU A 7 2.15 -6.59 6.35
C LEU A 7 2.70 -5.37 5.59
N VAL A 8 3.24 -4.38 6.31
CA VAL A 8 3.83 -3.19 5.70
C VAL A 8 5.02 -3.54 4.79
N GLU A 9 5.90 -4.43 5.22
CA GLU A 9 7.03 -4.87 4.38
C GLU A 9 6.56 -5.68 3.18
N TYR A 10 5.60 -6.60 3.34
CA TYR A 10 5.00 -7.31 2.21
C TYR A 10 4.40 -6.36 1.17
N MET A 11 3.69 -5.31 1.61
CA MET A 11 3.11 -4.31 0.71
C MET A 11 4.20 -3.57 -0.07
N LYS A 12 5.31 -3.21 0.58
CA LYS A 12 6.46 -2.57 -0.09
C LYS A 12 7.16 -3.50 -1.07
N GLU A 13 7.39 -4.76 -0.71
CA GLU A 13 8.04 -5.76 -1.56
C GLU A 13 7.22 -6.07 -2.82
N LYS A 14 5.88 -6.03 -2.72
CA LYS A 14 4.96 -6.22 -3.84
C LYS A 14 4.69 -4.95 -4.65
N ASP A 15 5.29 -3.82 -4.28
CA ASP A 15 5.02 -2.50 -4.86
C ASP A 15 3.52 -2.14 -4.83
N TYR A 16 2.83 -2.57 -3.77
CA TYR A 16 1.43 -2.22 -3.55
C TYR A 16 1.33 -0.84 -2.90
N ARG A 17 0.47 0.01 -3.46
CA ARG A 17 0.12 1.28 -2.84
C ARG A 17 -0.79 1.04 -1.64
N PHE A 18 -0.47 1.68 -0.53
CA PHE A 18 -1.31 1.63 0.66
C PHE A 18 -1.23 2.93 1.46
N THR A 19 -2.24 3.13 2.29
CA THR A 19 -2.26 4.14 3.33
C THR A 19 -2.55 3.43 4.64
N SER A 20 -1.73 3.68 5.67
CA SER A 20 -1.93 3.14 7.02
C SER A 20 -2.32 4.26 7.96
N VAL A 21 -3.38 4.04 8.74
CA VAL A 21 -3.94 5.01 9.67
C VAL A 21 -4.15 4.37 11.03
N GLY A 22 -3.54 4.94 12.07
CA GLY A 22 -3.87 4.59 13.44
C GLY A 22 -5.24 5.15 13.82
N ALA A 23 -6.12 4.30 14.36
CA ALA A 23 -7.49 4.67 14.70
C ALA A 23 -7.91 4.12 16.08
N GLU A 24 -9.15 4.39 16.48
CA GLU A 24 -9.78 3.92 17.71
C GLU A 24 -11.09 3.22 17.38
N GLY A 25 -11.20 1.96 17.78
CA GLY A 25 -12.41 1.16 17.70
C GLY A 25 -13.04 0.97 19.07
N ARG A 26 -14.14 0.21 19.09
CA ARG A 26 -14.92 -0.08 20.32
C ARG A 26 -14.09 -0.60 21.48
N TYR A 27 -13.03 -1.36 21.19
CA TYR A 27 -12.19 -2.02 22.19
C TYR A 27 -10.78 -1.41 22.29
N GLY A 28 -10.60 -0.17 21.81
CA GLY A 28 -9.34 0.56 21.89
C GLY A 28 -8.68 0.76 20.53
N LYS A 29 -7.35 0.95 20.53
CA LYS A 29 -6.62 1.38 19.34
C LYS A 29 -6.51 0.28 18.28
N VAL A 30 -6.78 0.62 17.02
CA VAL A 30 -6.72 -0.28 15.85
C VAL A 30 -5.89 0.35 14.72
N ASN A 31 -5.50 -0.44 13.73
CA ASN A 31 -4.85 0.06 12.51
C ASN A 31 -5.76 -0.20 11.31
N LEU A 32 -5.97 0.82 10.49
CA LEU A 32 -6.68 0.73 9.22
C LEU A 32 -5.68 0.78 8.09
N LEU A 33 -5.78 -0.16 7.16
CA LEU A 33 -4.98 -0.17 5.94
C LEU A 33 -5.90 -0.06 4.73
N PHE A 34 -5.70 0.98 3.93
CA PHE A 34 -6.39 1.19 2.67
C PHE A 34 -5.45 0.84 1.53
N THR A 35 -5.92 0.09 0.55
CA THR A 35 -5.16 -0.22 -0.67
C THR A 35 -6.09 -0.28 -1.86
N VAL A 36 -5.60 0.17 -3.02
CA VAL A 36 -6.25 -0.04 -4.31
C VAL A 36 -5.35 -0.97 -5.10
N MET A 37 -5.89 -2.13 -5.49
CA MET A 37 -5.13 -3.14 -6.22
C MET A 37 -5.95 -3.80 -7.33
N LYS A 38 -5.27 -4.52 -8.22
CA LYS A 38 -5.90 -5.30 -9.27
C LYS A 38 -6.59 -6.54 -8.69
N ARG A 39 -7.72 -6.94 -9.29
CA ARG A 39 -8.51 -8.09 -8.82
C ARG A 39 -7.70 -9.40 -8.89
N GLU A 40 -6.81 -9.58 -9.85
CA GLU A 40 -5.95 -10.77 -9.92
C GLU A 40 -4.97 -10.89 -8.72
N SER A 41 -4.61 -9.78 -8.06
CA SER A 41 -3.73 -9.78 -6.88
C SER A 41 -4.48 -9.93 -5.56
N LEU A 42 -5.81 -9.84 -5.58
CA LEU A 42 -6.62 -9.81 -4.37
C LEU A 42 -6.53 -11.12 -3.58
N GLN A 43 -6.58 -12.27 -4.25
CA GLN A 43 -6.58 -13.56 -3.58
C GLN A 43 -5.28 -13.78 -2.80
N SER A 44 -4.13 -13.55 -3.44
CA SER A 44 -2.83 -13.69 -2.78
C SER A 44 -2.61 -12.70 -1.63
N PHE A 45 -3.18 -11.49 -1.76
CA PHE A 45 -3.19 -10.51 -0.67
C PHE A 45 -4.02 -10.99 0.52
N ILE A 46 -5.24 -11.50 0.28
CA ILE A 46 -6.11 -12.05 1.34
C ILE A 46 -5.41 -13.21 2.05
N ASP A 47 -4.79 -14.13 1.30
CA ASP A 47 -4.09 -15.28 1.87
C ASP A 47 -2.93 -14.82 2.78
N LYS A 48 -2.19 -13.78 2.36
CA LYS A 48 -1.11 -13.20 3.17
C LYS A 48 -1.64 -12.48 4.42
N VAL A 49 -2.73 -11.71 4.32
CA VAL A 49 -3.34 -11.06 5.49
C VAL A 49 -3.81 -12.11 6.49
N LYS A 50 -4.48 -13.18 6.01
CA LYS A 50 -4.95 -14.28 6.86
C LYS A 50 -3.81 -15.02 7.56
N SER A 51 -2.65 -15.15 6.93
CA SER A 51 -1.47 -15.75 7.58
C SER A 51 -0.88 -14.88 8.68
N ILE A 52 -1.11 -13.56 8.65
CA ILE A 52 -0.62 -12.61 9.65
C ILE A 52 -1.63 -12.45 10.80
N ASP A 53 -2.90 -12.27 10.47
CA ASP A 53 -3.99 -12.11 11.44
C ASP A 53 -5.29 -12.73 10.90
N GLU A 54 -5.63 -13.91 11.42
CA GLU A 54 -6.85 -14.63 11.05
C GLU A 54 -8.14 -13.89 11.47
N LYS A 55 -8.05 -12.95 12.42
CA LYS A 55 -9.18 -12.15 12.90
C LYS A 55 -9.34 -10.82 12.15
N ALA A 56 -8.44 -10.51 11.22
CA ALA A 56 -8.56 -9.34 10.38
C ALA A 56 -9.84 -9.40 9.54
N PHE A 57 -10.46 -8.25 9.32
CA PHE A 57 -11.61 -8.10 8.45
C PHE A 57 -11.35 -6.98 7.45
N TYR A 58 -12.01 -7.07 6.30
CA TYR A 58 -11.86 -6.12 5.21
C TYR A 58 -13.19 -5.92 4.48
N THR A 59 -13.31 -4.79 3.81
CA THR A 59 -14.35 -4.55 2.80
C THR A 59 -13.69 -4.48 1.43
N ILE A 60 -14.41 -4.92 0.39
CA ILE A 60 -13.97 -4.78 -1.01
C ILE A 60 -14.95 -3.84 -1.69
N GLU A 61 -14.44 -2.72 -2.18
CA GLU A 61 -15.21 -1.73 -2.91
C GLU A 61 -14.69 -1.58 -4.35
N SER A 62 -15.62 -1.51 -5.31
CA SER A 62 -15.25 -1.30 -6.71
C SER A 62 -14.95 0.18 -6.94
N VAL A 63 -13.73 0.48 -7.36
CA VAL A 63 -13.32 1.84 -7.74
C VAL A 63 -13.43 2.04 -9.26
N LYS A 64 -13.90 3.21 -9.69
CA LYS A 64 -13.80 3.68 -11.08
C LYS A 64 -12.69 4.72 -11.17
N ARG A 65 -11.86 4.68 -12.22
CA ARG A 65 -10.83 5.69 -12.44
C ARG A 65 -11.40 6.89 -13.17
N ILE A 66 -10.87 8.07 -12.85
CA ILE A 66 -11.14 9.32 -13.55
C ILE A 66 -9.98 9.64 -14.53
N SER A 67 -8.73 9.23 -14.23
CA SER A 67 -7.58 9.38 -15.12
C SER A 67 -7.19 8.08 -15.83
N GLU A 68 -6.57 8.20 -17.01
CA GLU A 68 -6.02 7.08 -17.81
C GLU A 68 -4.71 6.50 -17.26
N ASP A 69 -4.23 6.99 -16.11
CA ASP A 69 -3.00 6.44 -15.53
C ASP A 69 -3.25 5.01 -15.06
N ASP A 70 -2.47 4.08 -15.63
CA ASP A 70 -2.36 2.73 -15.09
C ASP A 70 -2.06 2.80 -13.60
N LEU A 71 -2.55 1.84 -12.81
CA LEU A 71 -2.23 1.73 -11.37
C LEU A 71 -0.73 1.77 -11.05
N ASN A 72 0.11 1.57 -12.08
CA ASN A 72 1.55 1.56 -12.02
C ASN A 72 2.20 2.94 -12.22
N VAL A 73 1.46 4.02 -12.51
CA VAL A 73 2.08 5.33 -12.77
C VAL A 73 2.01 6.19 -11.51
N MET A 74 3.06 6.10 -10.70
CA MET A 74 3.59 7.14 -9.81
C MET A 74 4.84 6.52 -9.19
N GLU A 75 6.00 6.84 -9.77
CA GLU A 75 7.26 6.75 -9.03
C GLU A 75 7.14 7.71 -7.84
N ASP A 76 6.68 7.24 -6.68
CA ASP A 76 6.78 7.97 -5.40
C ASP A 76 8.23 8.11 -4.92
N LYS A 77 9.22 7.87 -5.79
CA LYS A 77 10.61 8.22 -5.55
C LYS A 77 10.78 9.70 -5.83
N PRO A 78 11.10 10.54 -4.83
CA PRO A 78 11.38 11.94 -5.08
C PRO A 78 12.52 12.06 -6.10
N ARG A 79 12.23 12.67 -7.26
CA ARG A 79 13.19 12.91 -8.36
C ARG A 79 14.36 13.84 -7.98
N PHE A 80 14.47 14.24 -6.71
CA PHE A 80 15.53 15.10 -6.20
C PHE A 80 16.95 14.54 -6.43
N ARG A 81 17.13 13.22 -6.56
CA ARG A 81 18.44 12.61 -6.86
C ARG A 81 18.86 12.67 -8.34
N ALA A 82 17.95 12.97 -9.28
CA ALA A 82 18.26 12.92 -10.73
C ALA A 82 18.79 14.25 -11.31
N TRP A 83 18.76 15.34 -10.54
CA TRP A 83 19.20 16.67 -10.99
C TRP A 83 20.67 16.98 -10.66
N LEU A 84 21.19 16.49 -9.53
CA LEU A 84 22.58 16.75 -9.08
C LEU A 84 23.67 16.06 -9.93
N GLY A 85 23.32 15.09 -10.77
CA GLY A 85 24.28 14.31 -11.56
C GLY A 85 24.56 14.81 -12.99
N ARG A 86 23.89 15.87 -13.46
CA ARG A 86 23.99 16.30 -14.88
C ARG A 86 24.95 17.46 -15.16
N LYS A 87 25.52 18.09 -14.13
CA LYS A 87 26.49 19.19 -14.30
C LYS A 87 27.97 18.80 -14.22
N ALA A 88 28.29 17.51 -14.03
CA ALA A 88 29.66 17.01 -14.11
C ALA A 88 29.90 16.27 -15.44
N ARG A 89 29.70 16.99 -16.56
CA ARG A 89 30.16 16.55 -17.89
C ARG A 89 30.13 17.72 -18.87
N ILE A 90 30.95 18.73 -18.62
CA ILE A 90 31.51 19.65 -19.62
C ILE A 90 32.96 19.87 -19.22
#